data_AF-A0A925EXH1-F1
#
_entry.id   AF-A0A925EXH1-F1
#
_cell.length_a   1.000
_cell.length_b   1.000
_cell.length_c   1.000
_cell.angle_alpha   90.00
_cell.angle_beta   90.00
_cell.angle_gamma   90.00
#
_symmetry.space_group_name_H-M   'P 1'
#
loop_
_entity.id
_entity.type
_entity.pdbx_description
1 polymer ?
#
loop_
_entity_poly.entity_id
_entity_poly.type
_entity_poly.pdbx_seq_one_letter_code
_entity_poly.pdbx_strand_id
1 'polypeptide(L)'
;MSASSISANDLTQLKEEVLRAVLNDGSLPGTSQRLTFPDLPFALTQPVVYLVDEDIKNAISIEKINKSVQVVSEDFLHQDTAKPGKSIFFQFETTEQDRDHLLLSLHTKVFSPADQRTQNLSSMQMNFQKVGTGWRMIDGPTSLSA
;
A
#
# COMPACT_ATOMS: atom_id res chain seq x y z
N MET A 1 -21.17 -12.56 19.34
CA MET A 1 -19.75 -12.83 19.68
C MET A 1 -18.96 -11.69 19.08
N SER A 2 -18.35 -10.84 19.92
CA SER A 2 -17.59 -9.70 19.44
C SER A 2 -16.26 -10.23 18.89
N ALA A 3 -16.12 -10.29 17.56
CA ALA A 3 -14.82 -10.49 16.94
C ALA A 3 -13.91 -9.35 17.46
N SER A 4 -12.83 -9.72 18.15
CA SER A 4 -11.83 -8.73 18.52
C SER A 4 -11.19 -8.27 17.21
N SER A 5 -11.39 -7.01 16.81
CA SER A 5 -10.80 -6.46 15.61
C SER A 5 -9.30 -6.22 15.82
N ILE A 6 -8.55 -6.13 14.73
CA ILE A 6 -7.15 -5.73 14.80
C ILE A 6 -7.06 -4.30 15.35
N SER A 7 -6.02 -4.01 16.13
CA SER A 7 -5.84 -2.64 16.64
C SER A 7 -5.39 -1.72 15.49
N ALA A 8 -5.91 -0.49 15.46
CA ALA A 8 -5.55 0.47 14.41
C ALA A 8 -4.03 0.69 14.32
N ASN A 9 -3.35 0.74 15.47
CA ASN A 9 -1.89 0.89 15.51
C ASN A 9 -1.15 -0.30 14.88
N ASP A 10 -1.59 -1.53 15.16
CA ASP A 10 -0.97 -2.74 14.57
C ASP A 10 -1.16 -2.76 13.05
N LEU A 11 -2.34 -2.35 12.58
CA LEU A 11 -2.66 -2.28 11.15
C LEU A 11 -1.84 -1.19 10.44
N THR A 12 -1.79 0.02 11.01
CA THR A 12 -0.95 1.12 10.50
C THR A 12 0.51 0.69 10.42
N GLN A 13 1.05 0.08 11.47
CA GLN A 13 2.44 -0.38 11.48
C GLN A 13 2.69 -1.42 10.38
N LEU A 14 1.82 -2.42 10.25
CA LEU A 14 1.95 -3.43 9.19
C LEU A 14 1.93 -2.80 7.79
N LYS A 15 0.97 -1.91 7.51
CA LYS A 15 0.88 -1.22 6.22
C LYS A 15 2.14 -0.41 5.92
N GLU A 16 2.68 0.30 6.91
CA GLU A 16 3.95 1.03 6.76
C GLU A 16 5.14 0.10 6.47
N GLU A 17 5.25 -1.02 7.18
CA GLU A 17 6.32 -2.00 6.96
C GLU A 17 6.23 -2.63 5.56
N VAL A 18 5.02 -2.98 5.11
CA VAL A 18 4.78 -3.50 3.76
C VAL A 18 5.13 -2.46 2.70
N LEU A 19 4.68 -1.21 2.86
CA LEU A 19 4.99 -0.14 1.93
C LEU A 19 6.50 0.12 1.84
N ARG A 20 7.19 0.14 3.00
CA ARG A 20 8.66 0.24 3.05
C ARG A 20 9.31 -0.94 2.35
N ALA A 21 8.84 -2.15 2.56
CA ALA A 21 9.40 -3.33 1.89
C ALA A 21 9.25 -3.23 0.37
N VAL A 22 8.05 -2.88 -0.12
CA VAL A 22 7.78 -2.71 -1.56
C VAL A 22 8.66 -1.62 -2.16
N LEU A 23 8.65 -0.42 -1.57
CA LEU A 23 9.38 0.72 -2.14
C LEU A 23 10.90 0.59 -2.03
N ASN A 24 11.42 -0.27 -1.13
CA ASN A 24 12.86 -0.51 -0.97
C ASN A 24 13.38 -1.77 -1.67
N ASP A 25 12.53 -2.53 -2.37
CA ASP A 25 12.86 -3.89 -2.83
C ASP A 25 13.42 -4.75 -1.67
N GLY A 26 12.73 -4.65 -0.53
CA GLY A 26 13.07 -5.27 0.75
C GLY A 26 12.31 -6.58 0.99
N SER A 27 12.57 -7.19 2.14
CA SER A 27 11.84 -8.37 2.58
C SER A 27 10.52 -7.97 3.24
N LEU A 28 9.47 -8.76 3.01
CA LEU A 28 8.18 -8.56 3.68
C LEU A 28 8.22 -8.92 5.18
N PRO A 29 7.32 -8.35 6.00
CA PRO A 29 7.27 -8.61 7.44
C PRO A 29 7.26 -10.09 7.81
N GLY A 30 8.18 -10.47 8.69
CA GLY A 30 8.32 -11.84 9.19
C GLY A 30 8.86 -12.86 8.19
N THR A 31 9.36 -12.44 7.02
CA THR A 31 9.94 -13.34 6.00
C THR A 31 11.28 -12.82 5.47
N SER A 32 12.05 -13.71 4.83
CA SER A 32 13.23 -13.32 4.03
C SER A 32 12.88 -13.13 2.55
N GLN A 33 11.60 -13.21 2.19
CA GLN A 33 11.15 -13.14 0.80
C GLN A 33 11.18 -11.69 0.34
N ARG A 34 12.03 -11.42 -0.64
CA ARG A 34 11.98 -10.17 -1.41
C ARG A 34 10.88 -10.23 -2.42
N LEU A 35 10.37 -9.06 -2.79
CA LEU A 35 9.19 -8.96 -3.61
C LEU A 35 9.39 -7.91 -4.70
N THR A 36 9.22 -8.35 -5.94
CA THR A 36 9.13 -7.46 -7.09
C THR A 36 7.68 -7.04 -7.30
N PHE A 37 7.37 -5.78 -7.00
CA PHE A 37 6.06 -5.20 -7.27
C PHE A 37 5.99 -4.74 -8.75
N PRO A 38 5.07 -5.28 -9.58
CA PRO A 38 5.15 -5.16 -11.04
C PRO A 38 5.27 -3.72 -11.56
N ASP A 39 4.42 -2.81 -11.09
CA ASP A 39 4.37 -1.43 -11.59
C ASP A 39 5.18 -0.45 -10.74
N LEU A 40 6.02 -0.95 -9.84
CA LEU A 40 6.84 -0.09 -9.00
C LEU A 40 7.76 0.85 -9.82
N PRO A 41 8.47 0.39 -10.87
CA PRO A 41 9.30 1.29 -11.68
C PRO A 41 8.48 2.43 -12.30
N PHE A 42 7.24 2.14 -12.71
CA PHE A 42 6.32 3.11 -13.30
C PHE A 42 5.81 4.12 -12.25
N ALA A 43 5.37 3.65 -11.09
CA ALA A 43 4.94 4.51 -9.98
C ALA A 43 6.06 5.45 -9.50
N LEU A 44 7.30 4.96 -9.50
CA LEU A 44 8.48 5.74 -9.11
C LEU A 44 8.93 6.75 -10.17
N THR A 45 8.28 6.88 -11.33
CA THR A 45 8.57 7.97 -12.28
C THR A 45 8.08 9.33 -11.79
N GLN A 46 7.09 9.36 -10.89
CA GLN A 46 6.50 10.60 -10.38
C GLN A 46 7.41 11.27 -9.34
N PRO A 47 7.40 12.61 -9.23
CA PRO A 47 8.24 13.32 -8.25
C PRO A 47 7.83 13.02 -6.79
N VAL A 48 6.56 12.72 -6.58
CA VAL A 48 5.97 12.38 -5.27
C VAL A 48 5.28 11.03 -5.40
N VAL A 49 5.40 10.19 -4.36
CA VAL A 49 4.64 8.94 -4.26
C VAL A 49 3.37 9.22 -3.45
N TYR A 50 2.21 9.03 -4.05
CA TYR A 50 0.94 9.19 -3.35
C TYR A 50 0.49 7.86 -2.75
N LEU A 51 0.01 7.90 -1.51
CA LEU A 51 -0.66 6.81 -0.82
C LEU A 51 -2.06 7.26 -0.43
N VAL A 52 -3.08 6.52 -0.86
CA VAL A 52 -4.45 6.66 -0.39
C VAL A 52 -4.69 5.62 0.68
N ASP A 53 -4.82 6.07 1.92
CA ASP A 53 -5.13 5.22 3.06
C ASP A 53 -5.84 6.05 4.15
N GLU A 54 -6.83 5.46 4.82
CA GLU A 54 -7.61 6.13 5.86
C GLU A 54 -7.00 6.00 7.27
N ASP A 55 -6.15 4.99 7.47
CA ASP A 55 -5.56 4.65 8.77
C ASP A 55 -4.19 5.31 8.98
N ILE A 56 -3.41 5.46 7.90
CA ILE A 56 -2.12 6.13 7.94
C ILE A 56 -2.35 7.64 7.84
N LYS A 57 -1.96 8.38 8.88
CA LYS A 57 -2.18 9.84 8.94
C LYS A 57 -0.93 10.67 8.68
N ASN A 58 0.24 10.05 8.73
CA ASN A 58 1.53 10.74 8.67
C ASN A 58 2.27 10.39 7.37
N ALA A 59 3.06 11.34 6.87
CA ALA A 59 3.97 11.08 5.75
C ALA A 59 5.00 10.02 6.12
N ILE A 60 5.29 9.12 5.19
CA ILE A 60 6.25 8.03 5.37
C ILE A 60 7.53 8.40 4.62
N SER A 61 8.63 8.57 5.36
CA SER A 61 9.96 8.74 4.78
C SER A 61 10.59 7.39 4.47
N ILE A 62 11.04 7.21 3.23
CA ILE A 62 11.64 5.97 2.75
C ILE A 62 13.01 6.27 2.18
N GLU A 63 14.04 5.82 2.91
CA GLU A 63 15.44 6.22 2.71
C GLU A 63 15.97 5.94 1.30
N LYS A 64 15.56 4.82 0.70
CA LYS A 64 16.17 4.30 -0.53
C LYS A 64 15.65 4.96 -1.81
N ILE A 65 14.44 5.52 -1.79
CA ILE A 65 13.83 6.14 -2.99
C ILE A 65 14.07 7.65 -3.10
N ASN A 66 14.77 8.27 -2.14
CA ASN A 66 15.00 9.72 -2.06
C ASN A 66 13.75 10.56 -2.40
N LYS A 67 12.58 10.06 -1.99
CA LYS A 67 11.25 10.61 -2.25
C LYS A 67 10.40 10.46 -1.00
N SER A 68 9.55 11.44 -0.74
CA SER A 68 8.55 11.35 0.31
C SER A 68 7.31 10.62 -0.21
N VAL A 69 6.72 9.78 0.65
CA VAL A 69 5.36 9.29 0.44
C VAL A 69 4.41 10.29 1.09
N GLN A 70 3.52 10.86 0.28
CA GLN A 70 2.44 11.72 0.76
C GLN A 70 1.18 10.90 0.90
N VAL A 71 0.64 10.86 2.11
CA VAL A 71 -0.65 10.24 2.37
C VAL A 71 -1.74 11.26 2.08
N VAL A 72 -2.66 10.92 1.20
CA VAL A 72 -3.67 11.82 0.63
C VAL A 72 -5.04 11.14 0.61
N SER A 73 -6.10 11.93 0.64
CA SER A 73 -7.45 11.40 0.42
C SER A 73 -7.72 11.13 -1.05
N GLU A 74 -8.74 10.34 -1.37
CA GLU A 74 -9.22 10.20 -2.75
C GLU A 74 -9.65 11.56 -3.31
N ASP A 75 -10.33 12.39 -2.51
CA ASP A 75 -10.72 13.75 -2.89
C ASP A 75 -9.54 14.62 -3.29
N PHE A 76 -8.38 14.46 -2.65
CA PHE A 76 -7.16 15.19 -3.01
C PHE A 76 -6.73 14.84 -4.44
N LEU A 77 -6.82 13.58 -4.85
CA LEU A 77 -6.50 13.15 -6.22
C LEU A 77 -7.46 13.77 -7.24
N HIS A 78 -8.74 13.90 -6.87
CA HIS A 78 -9.74 14.58 -7.69
C HIS A 78 -9.58 16.10 -7.72
N GLN A 79 -8.96 16.71 -6.71
CA GLN A 79 -8.77 18.16 -6.60
C GLN A 79 -7.43 18.66 -7.16
N ASP A 80 -6.35 17.85 -7.19
CA ASP A 80 -5.04 18.20 -7.81
C ASP A 80 -5.12 18.34 -9.36
N THR A 81 -6.34 18.48 -9.90
CA THR A 81 -6.72 18.91 -11.27
C THR A 81 -5.99 20.14 -11.82
N ALA A 82 -5.27 20.88 -10.98
CA ALA A 82 -4.43 22.00 -11.41
C ALA A 82 -3.19 21.54 -12.20
N LYS A 83 -2.77 20.27 -12.09
CA LYS A 83 -1.65 19.73 -12.87
C LYS A 83 -2.16 18.91 -14.06
N PRO A 84 -1.81 19.26 -15.31
CA PRO A 84 -2.07 18.40 -16.44
C PRO A 84 -1.25 17.11 -16.29
N GLY A 85 -1.92 15.97 -16.14
CA GLY A 85 -1.24 14.67 -16.05
C GLY A 85 -2.06 13.60 -15.35
N LYS A 86 -1.67 12.34 -15.54
CA LYS A 86 -2.19 11.22 -14.77
C LYS A 86 -1.48 11.16 -13.41
N SER A 87 -2.22 10.85 -12.34
CA SER A 87 -1.66 10.65 -11.00
C SER A 87 -1.59 9.16 -10.70
N ILE A 88 -0.41 8.66 -10.34
CA ILE A 88 -0.21 7.26 -9.96
C ILE A 88 -0.17 7.22 -8.44
N PHE A 89 -0.89 6.29 -7.84
CA PHE A 89 -0.97 6.19 -6.39
C PHE A 89 -1.06 4.75 -5.94
N PHE A 90 -0.66 4.54 -4.70
CA PHE A 90 -0.86 3.29 -3.99
C PHE A 90 -2.13 3.38 -3.14
N GLN A 91 -2.83 2.27 -2.99
CA GLN A 91 -3.98 2.17 -2.09
C GLN A 91 -3.97 0.82 -1.38
N PHE A 92 -4.11 0.85 -0.06
CA PHE A 92 -4.32 -0.38 0.69
C PHE A 92 -5.80 -0.73 0.76
N GLU A 93 -6.07 -2.03 0.76
CA GLU A 93 -7.37 -2.60 1.10
C GLU A 93 -7.13 -3.72 2.11
N THR A 94 -7.89 -3.71 3.20
CA THR A 94 -7.71 -4.66 4.31
C THR A 94 -8.98 -5.48 4.46
N THR A 95 -8.83 -6.80 4.50
CA THR A 95 -9.90 -7.73 4.87
C THR A 95 -9.47 -8.47 6.14
N GLU A 96 -10.06 -8.09 7.27
CA GLU A 96 -9.86 -8.80 8.54
C GLU A 96 -10.62 -10.12 8.52
N GLN A 97 -9.92 -11.23 8.76
CA GLN A 97 -10.56 -12.53 8.95
C GLN A 97 -10.86 -12.76 10.43
N ASP A 98 -9.87 -12.46 11.28
CA ASP A 98 -10.00 -12.42 12.73
C ASP A 98 -8.89 -11.53 13.33
N ARG A 99 -8.74 -11.52 14.66
CA ARG A 99 -7.76 -10.69 15.38
C ARG A 99 -6.29 -11.01 15.07
N ASP A 100 -6.04 -12.23 14.60
CA ASP A 100 -4.73 -12.82 14.38
C ASP A 100 -4.47 -13.07 12.88
N HIS A 101 -5.46 -12.89 11.98
CA HIS A 101 -5.34 -13.10 10.54
C HIS A 101 -5.94 -11.97 9.71
N LEU A 102 -5.18 -11.49 8.73
CA LEU A 102 -5.64 -10.48 7.77
C LEU A 102 -5.13 -10.75 6.36
N LEU A 103 -5.95 -10.38 5.39
CA LEU A 103 -5.56 -10.25 3.99
C LEU A 103 -5.35 -8.76 3.71
N LEU A 104 -4.11 -8.40 3.34
CA LEU A 104 -3.74 -7.05 2.93
C LEU A 104 -3.52 -7.02 1.43
N SER A 105 -4.22 -6.14 0.75
CA SER A 105 -3.99 -5.85 -0.66
C SER A 105 -3.33 -4.49 -0.82
N LEU A 106 -2.25 -4.42 -1.59
CA LEU A 106 -1.65 -3.17 -2.05
C LEU A 106 -1.91 -3.04 -3.54
N HIS A 107 -2.63 -1.99 -3.92
CA HIS A 107 -2.98 -1.67 -5.29
C HIS A 107 -2.13 -0.52 -5.78
N THR A 108 -1.67 -0.58 -7.03
CA THR A 108 -1.20 0.58 -7.76
C THR A 108 -2.27 0.96 -8.77
N LYS A 109 -2.69 2.23 -8.72
CA LYS A 109 -3.76 2.76 -9.53
C LYS A 109 -3.30 4.03 -10.23
N VAL A 110 -3.99 4.36 -11.31
CA VAL A 110 -3.80 5.61 -12.04
C VAL A 110 -5.12 6.36 -12.12
N PHE A 111 -5.13 7.60 -11.65
CA PHE A 111 -6.23 8.54 -11.83
C PHE A 111 -5.93 9.42 -13.04
N SER A 112 -6.90 9.56 -13.94
CA SER A 112 -6.83 10.51 -15.05
C SER A 112 -7.87 11.63 -14.87
N PRO A 113 -7.42 12.90 -14.72
CA PRO A 113 -8.35 14.03 -14.62
C PRO A 113 -9.20 14.25 -15.88
N ALA A 114 -8.68 13.84 -17.06
CA ALA A 114 -9.33 14.07 -18.35
C ALA A 114 -10.63 13.27 -18.53
N ASP A 115 -10.69 12.07 -17.99
CA ASP A 115 -11.87 11.20 -18.03
C ASP A 115 -12.52 11.00 -16.65
N GLN A 116 -11.94 11.59 -15.59
CA GLN A 116 -12.31 11.41 -14.18
C GLN A 116 -12.39 9.94 -13.77
N ARG A 117 -11.49 9.10 -14.27
CA ARG A 117 -11.47 7.66 -13.97
C ARG A 117 -10.20 7.23 -13.26
N THR A 118 -10.39 6.23 -12.41
CA THR A 118 -9.31 5.46 -11.79
C THR A 118 -9.22 4.10 -12.46
N GLN A 119 -8.02 3.70 -12.84
CA GLN A 119 -7.73 2.38 -13.42
C GLN A 119 -6.72 1.66 -12.52
N ASN A 120 -6.92 0.36 -12.30
CA ASN A 120 -5.93 -0.48 -11.63
C ASN A 120 -4.80 -0.79 -12.62
N LEU A 121 -3.56 -0.68 -12.18
CA LEU A 121 -2.37 -1.09 -12.93
C LEU A 121 -1.94 -2.49 -12.47
N SER A 122 -1.73 -2.63 -11.16
CA SER A 122 -1.48 -3.92 -10.53
C SER A 122 -2.00 -3.95 -9.11
N SER A 123 -2.15 -5.15 -8.58
CA SER A 123 -2.43 -5.41 -7.19
C SER A 123 -1.59 -6.54 -6.66
N MET A 124 -1.43 -6.54 -5.35
CA MET A 124 -0.68 -7.53 -4.63
C MET A 124 -1.41 -7.92 -3.37
N GLN A 125 -1.67 -9.21 -3.22
CA GLN A 125 -2.39 -9.76 -2.08
C GLN A 125 -1.42 -10.52 -1.18
N MET A 126 -1.48 -10.24 0.12
CA MET A 126 -0.59 -10.81 1.14
C MET A 126 -1.42 -11.25 2.35
N ASN A 127 -1.29 -12.52 2.74
CA ASN A 127 -1.91 -13.04 3.96
C ASN A 127 -0.92 -12.92 5.12
N PHE A 128 -1.36 -12.29 6.22
CA PHE A 128 -0.56 -12.17 7.44
C PHE A 128 -1.24 -12.87 8.62
N GLN A 129 -0.38 -13.42 9.48
CA GLN A 129 -0.75 -13.94 10.79
C GLN A 129 0.03 -13.19 11.89
N LYS A 130 -0.63 -12.89 13.00
CA LYS A 130 0.00 -12.30 14.19
C LYS A 130 0.81 -13.36 14.92
N VAL A 131 2.10 -13.10 15.12
CA VAL A 131 3.04 -13.98 15.83
C VAL A 131 3.74 -13.17 16.92
N GLY A 132 3.32 -13.36 18.17
CA GLY A 132 3.79 -12.55 19.30
C GLY A 132 3.35 -11.09 19.15
N THR A 133 4.30 -10.18 19.08
CA THR A 133 4.05 -8.73 18.91
C THR A 133 4.12 -8.25 17.46
N GLY A 134 4.40 -9.15 16.51
CA GLY A 134 4.59 -8.78 15.10
C GLY A 134 3.68 -9.54 14.16
N TRP A 135 3.68 -9.12 12.90
CA TRP A 135 2.97 -9.80 11.81
C TRP A 135 3.96 -10.59 10.96
N ARG A 136 3.54 -11.78 10.54
CA ARG A 136 4.29 -12.64 9.64
C ARG A 136 3.43 -12.96 8.44
N MET A 137 3.98 -12.77 7.24
CA MET A 137 3.33 -13.26 6.03
C MET A 137 3.33 -14.81 6.03
N ILE A 138 2.15 -15.40 5.84
CA ILE A 138 1.96 -16.86 5.90
C ILE A 138 1.82 -17.52 4.52
N ASP A 139 1.37 -16.75 3.51
CA ASP A 139 1.34 -17.19 2.11
C ASP A 139 2.09 -16.21 1.24
N GLY A 140 2.74 -16.74 0.20
CA GLY A 140 3.46 -15.92 -0.76
C GLY A 140 2.55 -14.87 -1.40
N PRO A 141 3.10 -13.69 -1.75
CA PRO A 141 2.34 -12.61 -2.33
C PRO A 141 1.80 -13.02 -3.70
N THR A 142 0.49 -12.87 -3.90
CA THR A 142 -0.13 -13.07 -5.21
C THR A 142 -0.19 -11.75 -5.93
N SER A 143 0.51 -11.65 -7.06
CA SER A 143 0.52 -10.44 -7.90
C SER A 143 -0.48 -10.60 -9.04
N LEU A 144 -1.29 -9.57 -9.27
CA LEU A 144 -2.21 -9.48 -10.39
C LEU A 144 -1.88 -8.19 -11.16
N SER A 145 -1.54 -8.31 -12.43
CA SER A 145 -1.41 -7.18 -13.36
C SER A 145 -2.69 -7.06 -14.18
N ALA A 146 -3.16 -5.83 -14.38
CA ALA A 146 -4.32 -5.53 -15.23
C ALA A 146 -4.01 -5.67 -16.73
#